data_AF-A0A3S3ND64-F1
#
_entry.id   AF-A0A3S3ND64-F1
#
_cell.length_a   1.000
_cell.length_b   1.000
_cell.length_c   1.000
_cell.angle_alpha   90.00
_cell.angle_beta   90.00
_cell.angle_gamma   90.00
#
_symmetry.space_group_name_H-M   'P 1'
#
loop_
_entity.id
_entity.type
_entity.pdbx_description
1 polymer ?
#
loop_
_entity_poly.entity_id
_entity_poly.type
_entity_poly.pdbx_seq_one_letter_code
_entity_poly.pdbx_strand_id
1 'polypeptide(L)'
;DAHTFDLTEFAAEEGRQRSISAFTMLDPKGQQLPYTTRDFLTKPDVKEEKKPLPLKIALIYDAVDLLAKAFDHINSQQKLFKPFMRCNLNETWSFGESIIKRMNMSRNKGFTGLYEFDEWGQRTNITLDVIHFRNTSYEKDAIWNSTGYYAINETEFKKKSMGDIKNIKFKVSTLIKEPYVMQTVDADGNIKYEGFCIDLLDRMKKDEENIDTNQKRQTT
;
A
#
# COMPACT_ATOMS: atom_id res chain seq x y z
N ASP A 1 2.24 -8.15 4.73
CA ASP A 1 2.21 -6.69 4.59
C ASP A 1 2.91 -6.36 3.29
N ALA A 2 2.40 -5.37 2.55
CA ALA A 2 2.78 -5.13 1.18
C ALA A 2 4.22 -4.67 1.01
N HIS A 3 4.74 -3.90 1.96
CA HIS A 3 6.08 -3.30 1.89
C HIS A 3 7.23 -4.32 2.01
N THR A 4 6.94 -5.58 2.37
CA THR A 4 7.94 -6.67 2.39
C THR A 4 7.89 -7.56 1.16
N PHE A 5 6.91 -7.41 0.27
CA PHE A 5 6.84 -8.22 -0.94
C PHE A 5 7.85 -7.73 -1.97
N ASP A 6 8.60 -8.67 -2.53
CA ASP A 6 9.39 -8.43 -3.73
C ASP A 6 8.45 -8.47 -4.94
N LEU A 7 8.23 -7.31 -5.54
CA LEU A 7 7.41 -7.16 -6.75
C LEU A 7 8.27 -6.90 -7.99
N THR A 8 9.57 -7.16 -7.93
CA THR A 8 10.48 -6.98 -9.08
C THR A 8 10.07 -7.83 -10.28
N GLU A 9 9.45 -9.00 -10.08
CA GLU A 9 8.87 -9.81 -11.16
C GLU A 9 7.73 -9.10 -11.91
N PHE A 10 7.08 -8.15 -11.24
CA PHE A 10 6.02 -7.31 -11.79
C PHE A 10 6.53 -5.94 -12.24
N ALA A 11 7.83 -5.68 -12.17
CA ALA A 11 8.44 -4.50 -12.75
C ALA A 11 8.04 -4.39 -14.23
N ALA A 12 7.83 -3.16 -14.67
CA ALA A 12 7.41 -2.90 -16.04
C ALA A 12 8.51 -3.35 -17.01
N GLU A 13 8.28 -4.43 -17.76
CA GLU A 13 9.02 -4.70 -19.00
C GLU A 13 8.63 -3.64 -20.05
N GLU A 14 9.56 -3.28 -20.94
CA GLU A 14 9.35 -2.25 -21.98
C GLU A 14 7.94 -2.31 -22.59
N GLY A 15 7.14 -1.26 -22.37
CA GLY A 15 5.80 -1.11 -22.94
C GLY A 15 4.64 -1.71 -22.14
N ARG A 16 4.85 -2.37 -20.99
CA ARG A 16 3.77 -2.83 -20.10
C ARG A 16 3.72 -2.02 -18.80
N GLN A 17 2.75 -1.12 -18.68
CA GLN A 17 2.41 -0.52 -17.38
C GLN A 17 1.66 -1.56 -16.54
N ARG A 18 2.29 -2.08 -15.48
CA ARG A 18 1.65 -2.86 -14.42
C ARG A 18 1.56 -1.98 -13.18
N SER A 19 0.37 -1.86 -12.60
CA SER A 19 0.14 -1.13 -11.35
C SER A 19 -0.42 -2.08 -10.31
N ILE A 20 0.29 -2.22 -9.18
CA ILE A 20 -0.18 -3.00 -8.03
C ILE A 20 -0.42 -2.02 -6.89
N SER A 21 -1.65 -1.99 -6.39
CA SER A 21 -2.05 -1.20 -5.22
C SER A 21 -2.06 -2.08 -3.99
N ALA A 22 -1.55 -1.56 -2.88
CA ALA A 22 -1.56 -2.29 -1.63
C ALA A 22 -1.64 -1.35 -0.42
N PHE A 23 -1.87 -1.94 0.75
CA PHE A 23 -1.90 -1.22 2.03
C PHE A 23 -0.67 -1.59 2.86
N THR A 24 -0.15 -0.63 3.61
CA THR A 24 0.93 -0.84 4.58
C THR A 24 0.69 -0.05 5.86
N MET A 25 1.05 -0.63 7.01
CA MET A 25 1.10 0.09 8.30
C MET A 25 2.47 0.68 8.58
N LEU A 26 3.50 0.24 7.84
CA LEU A 26 4.88 0.69 7.99
C LEU A 26 5.29 1.55 6.79
N ASP A 27 6.19 2.50 7.03
CA ASP A 27 6.71 3.36 5.98
C ASP A 27 7.52 2.53 4.94
N PRO A 28 7.09 2.49 3.66
CA PRO A 28 7.77 1.72 2.63
C PRO A 28 9.17 2.25 2.29
N LYS A 29 9.49 3.52 2.63
CA LYS A 29 10.83 4.10 2.41
C LYS A 29 11.83 3.73 3.50
N GLY A 30 11.40 2.90 4.45
CA GLY A 30 12.22 2.42 5.55
C GLY A 30 11.97 3.24 6.81
N GLN A 31 11.62 2.52 7.88
CA GLN A 31 11.39 3.13 9.17
C GLN A 31 12.74 3.39 9.87
N GLN A 32 12.89 4.56 10.48
CA GLN A 32 14.03 4.79 11.36
C GLN A 32 13.86 3.93 12.62
N LEU A 33 14.50 2.76 12.62
CA LEU A 33 14.64 1.94 13.82
C LEU A 33 15.40 2.75 14.87
N PRO A 34 14.91 2.83 16.12
CA PRO A 34 15.72 3.27 17.26
C PRO A 34 17.03 2.47 17.27
N TYR A 35 18.14 3.13 17.63
CA TYR A 35 19.48 2.51 17.63
C TYR A 35 19.50 1.18 18.38
N THR A 36 18.79 1.08 19.51
CA THR A 36 18.68 -0.15 20.30
C THR A 36 18.04 -1.31 19.54
N THR A 37 17.04 -1.04 18.69
CA THR A 37 16.34 -2.07 17.91
C THR A 37 17.18 -2.57 16.74
N ARG A 38 18.11 -1.74 16.23
CA ARG A 38 19.07 -2.19 15.22
C ARG A 38 19.95 -3.29 15.77
N ASP A 39 20.55 -3.09 16.95
CA ASP A 39 21.51 -4.04 17.53
C ASP A 39 20.92 -5.42 17.82
N PHE A 40 19.61 -5.51 18.13
CA PHE A 40 18.92 -6.80 18.30
C PHE A 40 18.60 -7.50 16.97
N LEU A 41 18.30 -6.74 15.91
CA LEU A 41 17.93 -7.27 14.59
C LEU A 41 19.15 -7.53 13.71
N THR A 42 20.26 -6.82 13.93
CA THR A 42 21.51 -6.99 13.21
C THR A 42 22.48 -7.80 14.05
N LYS A 43 22.88 -8.99 13.57
CA LYS A 43 24.12 -9.61 14.07
C LYS A 43 25.29 -8.66 13.80
N PRO A 44 26.23 -8.48 14.75
CA PRO A 44 27.18 -7.36 14.72
C PRO A 44 28.25 -7.40 13.62
N ASP A 45 28.20 -8.33 12.65
CA ASP A 45 29.33 -8.55 11.74
C ASP A 45 28.99 -8.72 10.25
N VAL A 46 27.76 -8.39 9.82
CA VAL A 46 27.40 -8.52 8.40
C VAL A 46 26.95 -7.18 7.83
N LYS A 47 27.67 -6.72 6.79
CA LYS A 47 27.23 -5.66 5.88
C LYS A 47 26.00 -6.15 5.09
N GLU A 48 24.86 -6.36 5.76
CA GLU A 48 23.62 -6.71 5.08
C GLU A 48 22.92 -5.44 4.58
N GLU A 49 22.38 -5.55 3.37
CA GLU A 49 21.40 -4.61 2.83
C GLU A 49 20.27 -4.36 3.85
N LYS A 50 19.82 -3.11 3.96
CA LYS A 50 18.74 -2.71 4.87
C LYS A 50 17.43 -3.39 4.43
N LYS A 51 17.17 -4.60 4.91
CA LYS A 51 15.91 -5.31 4.68
C LYS A 51 14.76 -4.57 5.38
N PRO A 52 13.58 -4.49 4.75
CA PRO A 52 12.41 -3.87 5.37
C PRO A 52 11.99 -4.64 6.63
N LEU A 53 11.59 -3.92 7.67
CA LEU A 53 11.12 -4.50 8.94
C LEU A 53 9.79 -5.23 8.72
N PRO A 54 9.67 -6.53 8.99
CA PRO A 54 8.39 -7.23 8.82
C PRO A 54 7.32 -6.70 9.78
N LEU A 55 6.10 -6.50 9.28
CA LEU A 55 4.95 -6.02 10.09
C LEU A 55 4.73 -6.82 11.38
N LYS A 56 4.89 -8.15 11.32
CA LYS A 56 4.74 -9.01 12.49
C LYS A 56 5.71 -8.63 13.61
N ILE A 57 6.95 -8.29 13.26
CA ILE A 57 7.97 -7.88 14.22
C ILE A 57 7.65 -6.50 14.78
N ALA A 58 7.22 -5.56 13.93
CA ALA A 58 6.77 -4.24 14.37
C ALA A 58 5.60 -4.32 15.37
N LEU A 59 4.61 -5.18 15.09
CA LEU A 59 3.47 -5.40 15.99
C LEU A 59 3.89 -6.01 17.33
N ILE A 60 4.82 -6.98 17.32
CA ILE A 60 5.35 -7.58 18.56
C ILE A 60 6.09 -6.53 19.37
N TYR A 61 6.93 -5.71 18.74
CA TYR A 61 7.65 -4.64 19.41
C TYR A 61 6.69 -3.66 20.07
N ASP A 62 5.71 -3.16 19.31
CA ASP A 62 4.70 -2.21 19.82
C ASP A 62 3.91 -2.83 21.00
N ALA A 63 3.60 -4.13 20.94
CA ALA A 63 2.91 -4.84 22.02
C ALA A 63 3.76 -4.94 23.30
N VAL A 64 5.07 -5.23 23.17
CA VAL A 64 5.99 -5.29 24.32
C VAL A 64 6.22 -3.90 24.90
N ASP A 65 6.38 -2.88 24.08
CA ASP A 65 6.50 -1.48 24.51
C ASP A 65 5.25 -1.01 25.28
N LEU A 66 4.05 -1.30 24.75
CA LEU A 66 2.78 -1.04 25.42
C LEU A 66 2.71 -1.72 26.79
N LEU A 67 3.06 -3.02 26.84
CA LEU A 67 3.05 -3.79 28.07
C LEU A 67 4.04 -3.21 29.10
N ALA A 68 5.28 -2.93 28.69
CA ALA A 68 6.31 -2.37 29.55
C ALA A 68 5.89 -1.02 30.15
N LYS A 69 5.31 -0.14 29.33
CA LYS A 69 4.78 1.16 29.79
C LYS A 69 3.61 1.02 30.76
N ALA A 70 2.71 0.06 30.53
CA ALA A 70 1.62 -0.21 31.46
C ALA A 70 2.14 -0.73 32.82
N PHE A 71 3.10 -1.65 32.79
CA PHE A 71 3.78 -2.17 33.98
C PHE A 71 4.50 -1.06 34.77
N ASP A 72 5.31 -0.25 34.08
CA ASP A 72 6.07 0.84 34.70
C ASP A 72 5.14 1.86 35.38
N HIS A 73 4.04 2.22 34.69
CA HIS A 73 3.03 3.12 35.25
C HIS A 73 2.42 2.57 36.54
N ILE A 74 1.99 1.30 36.56
CA ILE A 74 1.34 0.71 37.74
C ILE A 74 2.36 0.53 38.86
N ASN A 75 3.58 0.10 38.54
CA ASN A 75 4.65 -0.08 39.52
C ASN A 75 5.06 1.24 40.20
N SER A 76 4.93 2.37 39.49
CA SER A 76 5.14 3.70 40.08
C SER A 76 4.10 4.09 41.13
N GLN A 77 2.90 3.52 41.07
CA GLN A 77 1.78 3.80 41.99
C GLN A 77 1.70 2.77 43.12
N GLN A 78 1.88 1.50 42.78
CA GLN A 78 1.82 0.38 43.72
C GLN A 78 2.88 -0.65 43.34
N LYS A 79 3.72 -1.01 44.31
CA LYS A 79 4.78 -2.00 44.09
C LYS A 79 4.17 -3.32 43.61
N LEU A 80 4.49 -3.68 42.37
CA LEU A 80 4.02 -4.92 41.77
C LEU A 80 4.70 -6.11 42.44
N PHE A 81 3.94 -7.17 42.67
CA PHE A 81 4.47 -8.46 43.10
C PHE A 81 4.16 -9.53 42.07
N LYS A 82 5.04 -10.54 41.98
CA LYS A 82 4.90 -11.63 41.03
C LYS A 82 3.55 -12.34 41.22
N PRO A 83 2.79 -12.62 40.15
CA PRO A 83 1.59 -13.42 40.26
C PRO A 83 1.92 -14.82 40.79
N PHE A 84 1.13 -15.28 41.75
CA PHE A 84 1.08 -16.68 42.16
C PHE A 84 -0.31 -17.19 41.82
N MET A 85 -0.40 -17.99 40.75
CA MET A 85 -1.66 -18.55 40.26
C MET A 85 -1.41 -19.99 39.81
N ARG A 86 -2.43 -20.84 39.91
CA ARG A 86 -2.42 -22.19 39.35
C ARG A 86 -3.61 -22.34 38.40
N CYS A 87 -3.41 -22.95 37.24
CA CYS A 87 -4.44 -23.06 36.20
C CYS A 87 -5.69 -23.85 36.63
N ASN A 88 -5.59 -24.66 37.70
CA ASN A 88 -6.69 -25.44 38.26
C ASN A 88 -7.46 -24.70 39.38
N LEU A 89 -7.06 -23.48 39.72
CA LEU A 89 -7.73 -22.63 40.70
C LEU A 89 -8.30 -21.40 39.99
N ASN A 90 -9.47 -20.93 40.43
CA ASN A 90 -10.08 -19.69 39.93
C ASN A 90 -9.47 -18.44 40.57
N GLU A 91 -8.15 -18.46 40.83
CA GLU A 91 -7.42 -17.33 41.39
C GLU A 91 -6.96 -16.40 40.26
N THR A 92 -7.24 -15.11 40.40
CA THR A 92 -6.80 -14.08 39.48
C THR A 92 -5.72 -13.22 40.11
N TRP A 93 -4.85 -12.63 39.27
CA TRP A 93 -3.86 -11.69 39.76
C TRP A 93 -4.52 -10.34 40.03
N SER A 94 -4.33 -9.81 41.25
CA SER A 94 -4.96 -8.56 41.70
C SER A 94 -4.66 -7.35 40.82
N PHE A 95 -3.52 -7.36 40.11
CA PHE A 95 -3.14 -6.27 39.20
C PHE A 95 -3.56 -6.49 37.75
N GLY A 96 -4.09 -7.67 37.40
CA GLY A 96 -4.38 -8.05 36.02
C GLY A 96 -5.36 -7.08 35.36
N GLU A 97 -6.46 -6.76 36.03
CA GLU A 97 -7.46 -5.81 35.52
C GLU A 97 -6.88 -4.40 35.37
N SER A 98 -6.12 -3.92 36.36
CA SER A 98 -5.45 -2.61 36.31
C SER A 98 -4.48 -2.51 35.13
N ILE A 99 -3.73 -3.58 34.84
CA ILE A 99 -2.80 -3.64 33.70
C ILE A 99 -3.57 -3.58 32.39
N ILE A 100 -4.59 -4.42 32.21
CA ILE A 100 -5.41 -4.43 30.99
C ILE A 100 -6.06 -3.06 30.77
N LYS A 101 -6.66 -2.48 31.81
CA LYS A 101 -7.26 -1.16 31.77
C LYS A 101 -6.23 -0.08 31.39
N ARG A 102 -5.03 -0.15 31.97
CA ARG A 102 -3.95 0.80 31.64
C ARG A 102 -3.49 0.67 30.19
N MET A 103 -3.40 -0.56 29.67
CA MET A 103 -3.09 -0.82 28.26
C MET A 103 -4.19 -0.27 27.35
N ASN A 104 -5.46 -0.52 27.65
CA ASN A 104 -6.58 -0.04 26.82
C ASN A 104 -6.67 1.49 26.79
N MET A 105 -6.33 2.16 27.89
CA MET A 105 -6.27 3.63 27.98
C MET A 105 -4.97 4.24 27.41
N SER A 106 -4.04 3.43 26.92
CA SER A 106 -2.77 3.93 26.40
C SER A 106 -2.93 4.48 24.99
N ARG A 107 -2.36 5.67 24.78
CA ARG A 107 -2.30 6.36 23.49
C ARG A 107 -0.86 6.74 23.21
N ASN A 108 -0.15 5.91 22.45
CA ASN A 108 1.26 6.12 22.15
C ASN A 108 1.56 5.78 20.69
N LYS A 109 2.63 6.37 20.16
CA LYS A 109 3.10 6.14 18.80
C LYS A 109 4.18 5.06 18.81
N GLY A 110 3.95 3.97 18.09
CA GLY A 110 4.89 2.90 17.84
C GLY A 110 5.31 2.83 16.36
N PHE A 111 5.86 1.69 15.96
CA PHE A 111 6.21 1.42 14.56
C PHE A 111 4.98 1.40 13.66
N THR A 112 3.89 0.80 14.12
CA THR A 112 2.64 0.68 13.36
C THR A 112 1.76 1.93 13.45
N GLY A 113 2.35 3.09 13.78
CA GLY A 113 1.65 4.35 13.96
C GLY A 113 1.11 4.54 15.38
N LEU A 114 0.03 5.31 15.49
CA LEU A 114 -0.63 5.54 16.77
C LEU A 114 -1.44 4.29 17.13
N TYR A 115 -1.23 3.74 18.33
CA TYR A 115 -2.08 2.69 18.87
C TYR A 115 -2.98 3.27 19.97
N GLU A 116 -4.27 3.03 19.78
CA GLU A 116 -5.40 3.37 20.66
C GLU A 116 -6.30 2.14 20.70
N PHE A 117 -6.97 1.91 21.82
CA PHE A 117 -7.85 0.75 21.99
C PHE A 117 -9.23 1.18 22.50
N ASP A 118 -10.23 0.38 22.17
CA ASP A 118 -11.55 0.49 22.79
C ASP A 118 -11.62 -0.24 24.13
N GLU A 119 -12.81 -0.24 24.74
CA GLU A 119 -13.06 -0.88 26.03
C GLU A 119 -12.87 -2.40 25.99
N TRP A 120 -12.97 -3.01 24.80
CA TRP A 120 -12.77 -4.45 24.57
C TRP A 120 -11.32 -4.81 24.19
N GLY A 121 -10.42 -3.83 24.14
CA GLY A 121 -9.02 -4.03 23.75
C GLY A 121 -8.81 -4.18 22.24
N GLN A 122 -9.80 -3.82 21.41
CA GLN A 122 -9.61 -3.77 19.96
C GLN A 122 -8.96 -2.46 19.57
N ARG A 123 -8.02 -2.52 18.63
CA ARG A 123 -7.31 -1.34 18.16
C ARG A 123 -8.25 -0.44 17.36
N THR A 124 -8.32 0.83 17.72
CA THR A 124 -9.09 1.86 17.03
C THR A 124 -8.16 2.87 16.36
N ASN A 125 -8.74 3.80 15.59
CA ASN A 125 -8.02 4.88 14.92
C ASN A 125 -6.86 4.39 14.02
N ILE A 126 -7.09 3.27 13.34
CA ILE A 126 -6.10 2.65 12.46
C ILE A 126 -5.94 3.52 11.21
N THR A 127 -4.68 3.83 10.89
CA THR A 127 -4.29 4.55 9.69
C THR A 127 -3.42 3.62 8.84
N LEU A 128 -3.80 3.45 7.57
CA LEU A 128 -3.08 2.64 6.59
C LEU A 128 -2.58 3.54 5.47
N ASP A 129 -1.34 3.34 5.06
CA ASP A 129 -0.80 3.98 3.88
C ASP A 129 -1.19 3.16 2.65
N VAL A 130 -1.73 3.82 1.63
CA VAL A 130 -2.01 3.23 0.33
C VAL A 130 -0.82 3.46 -0.57
N ILE A 131 -0.19 2.36 -0.99
CA ILE A 131 1.02 2.37 -1.79
C ILE A 131 0.75 1.80 -3.17
N HIS A 132 1.39 2.37 -4.18
CA HIS A 132 1.44 1.83 -5.53
C HIS A 132 2.85 1.38 -5.86
N PHE A 133 2.98 0.15 -6.36
CA PHE A 133 4.19 -0.29 -7.01
C PHE A 133 4.17 0.18 -8.46
N ARG A 134 5.11 1.05 -8.82
CA ARG A 134 5.28 1.58 -10.18
C ARG A 134 6.73 1.47 -10.59
N ASN A 135 6.97 1.01 -11.82
CA ASN A 135 8.29 0.78 -12.42
C ASN A 135 9.15 -0.19 -11.59
N THR A 136 9.73 0.28 -10.49
CA THR A 136 10.63 -0.45 -9.59
C THR A 136 10.53 -0.01 -8.12
N SER A 137 9.60 0.89 -7.74
CA SER A 137 9.50 1.40 -6.37
C SER A 137 8.08 1.52 -5.87
N TYR A 138 7.93 1.40 -4.55
CA TYR A 138 6.70 1.74 -3.84
C TYR A 138 6.60 3.24 -3.64
N GLU A 139 5.50 3.82 -4.12
CA GLU A 139 5.13 5.22 -3.88
C GLU A 139 3.88 5.26 -3.01
N LYS A 140 3.88 6.16 -2.01
CA LYS A 140 2.72 6.39 -1.15
C LYS A 140 1.82 7.41 -1.85
N ASP A 141 0.59 7.00 -2.16
CA ASP A 141 -0.35 7.82 -2.93
C ASP A 141 -1.46 8.39 -2.05
N ALA A 142 -1.83 7.67 -1.00
CA ALA A 142 -2.92 8.07 -0.12
C ALA A 142 -2.77 7.50 1.29
N ILE A 143 -3.66 7.96 2.15
CA ILE A 143 -3.86 7.48 3.50
C ILE A 143 -5.31 7.02 3.60
N TRP A 144 -5.54 5.84 4.15
CA TRP A 144 -6.84 5.31 4.47
C TRP A 144 -7.00 5.19 5.99
N ASN A 145 -8.15 5.58 6.51
CA ASN A 145 -8.54 5.36 7.90
C ASN A 145 -10.05 5.07 7.98
N SER A 146 -10.60 5.00 9.18
CA SER A 146 -12.02 4.75 9.40
C SER A 146 -12.97 5.83 8.82
N THR A 147 -12.48 7.05 8.59
CA THR A 147 -13.28 8.15 8.04
C THR A 147 -13.22 8.23 6.52
N GLY A 148 -12.25 7.56 5.87
CA GLY A 148 -12.22 7.43 4.42
C GLY A 148 -10.82 7.33 3.82
N TYR A 149 -10.76 7.61 2.52
CA TYR A 149 -9.55 7.63 1.70
C TYR A 149 -9.12 9.07 1.41
N TYR A 150 -7.86 9.40 1.67
CA TYR A 150 -7.29 10.73 1.55
C TYR A 150 -6.06 10.69 0.64
N ALA A 151 -6.19 11.18 -0.59
CA ALA A 151 -5.06 11.29 -1.51
C ALA A 151 -4.08 12.37 -1.03
N ILE A 152 -2.79 12.07 -1.01
CA ILE A 152 -1.75 12.99 -0.51
C ILE A 152 -1.54 14.15 -1.48
N ASN A 153 -1.61 13.85 -2.78
CA ASN A 153 -1.53 14.84 -3.85
C ASN A 153 -2.78 14.71 -4.75
N GLU A 154 -3.94 15.25 -4.35
CA GLU A 154 -5.17 15.17 -5.17
C GLU A 154 -4.98 15.68 -6.60
N THR A 155 -4.20 16.74 -6.79
CA THR A 155 -3.94 17.32 -8.11
C THR A 155 -3.07 16.42 -8.98
N GLU A 156 -2.07 15.75 -8.40
CA GLU A 156 -1.28 14.76 -9.13
C GLU A 156 -2.04 13.45 -9.31
N PHE A 157 -2.82 13.01 -8.33
CA PHE A 157 -3.64 11.81 -8.43
C PHE A 157 -4.72 11.98 -9.51
N LYS A 158 -5.39 13.13 -9.57
CA LYS A 158 -6.31 13.45 -10.68
C LYS A 158 -5.57 13.50 -12.01
N LYS A 159 -4.38 14.14 -12.10
CA LYS A 159 -3.55 14.12 -13.31
C LYS A 159 -2.98 12.74 -13.69
N LYS A 160 -2.79 11.83 -12.72
CA LYS A 160 -2.22 10.48 -12.91
C LYS A 160 -3.30 9.43 -13.15
N SER A 161 -4.49 9.59 -12.56
CA SER A 161 -5.65 8.70 -12.69
C SER A 161 -6.52 9.10 -13.89
N MET A 162 -6.60 10.40 -14.18
CA MET A 162 -6.96 10.94 -15.51
C MET A 162 -5.67 11.34 -16.23
N GLY A 163 -4.65 10.45 -16.23
CA GLY A 163 -3.56 10.60 -17.19
C GLY A 163 -4.19 10.80 -18.55
N ASP A 164 -3.81 11.87 -19.26
CA ASP A 164 -4.31 12.22 -20.59
C ASP A 164 -4.56 10.93 -21.37
N ILE A 165 -5.83 10.51 -21.49
CA ILE A 165 -6.22 9.28 -22.20
C ILE A 165 -5.66 9.34 -23.63
N LYS A 166 -5.40 10.57 -24.10
CA LYS A 166 -4.70 10.96 -25.32
C LYS A 166 -3.42 10.18 -25.63
N ASN A 167 -2.67 9.71 -24.61
CA ASN A 167 -1.43 8.94 -24.80
C ASN A 167 -1.55 7.45 -24.45
N ILE A 168 -2.75 6.95 -24.15
CA ILE A 168 -2.99 5.53 -23.92
C ILE A 168 -3.20 4.84 -25.28
N LYS A 169 -2.30 3.92 -25.65
CA LYS A 169 -2.49 3.09 -26.84
C LYS A 169 -3.49 1.97 -26.53
N PHE A 170 -4.66 2.01 -27.16
CA PHE A 170 -5.63 0.91 -27.09
C PHE A 170 -5.12 -0.29 -27.88
N LYS A 171 -5.00 -1.44 -27.21
CA LYS A 171 -4.71 -2.71 -27.86
C LYS A 171 -6.01 -3.41 -28.21
N VAL A 172 -6.36 -3.42 -29.50
CA VAL A 172 -7.57 -4.06 -30.00
C VAL A 172 -7.28 -5.50 -30.40
N SER A 173 -8.12 -6.43 -29.96
CA SER A 173 -8.09 -7.84 -30.38
C SER A 173 -9.30 -8.12 -31.25
N THR A 174 -9.08 -8.82 -32.37
CA THR A 174 -10.12 -9.17 -33.34
C THR A 174 -9.85 -10.53 -33.96
N LEU A 175 -10.85 -11.06 -34.67
CA LEU A 175 -10.80 -12.32 -35.41
C LEU A 175 -10.76 -12.03 -36.92
N ILE A 176 -9.90 -12.75 -37.66
CA ILE A 176 -9.86 -12.67 -39.12
C ILE A 176 -11.12 -13.35 -39.70
N LYS A 177 -11.98 -12.56 -40.36
CA LYS A 177 -13.21 -13.03 -40.98
C LYS A 177 -13.67 -12.05 -42.06
N GLU A 178 -13.80 -12.52 -43.29
CA GLU A 178 -14.35 -11.73 -44.39
C GLU A 178 -15.85 -11.40 -44.16
N PRO A 179 -16.30 -10.18 -44.52
CA PRO A 179 -15.56 -9.00 -45.00
C PRO A 179 -15.13 -8.03 -43.87
N TYR A 180 -15.14 -8.50 -42.62
CA TYR A 180 -14.97 -7.67 -41.43
C TYR A 180 -13.51 -7.35 -41.11
N VAL A 181 -12.64 -8.35 -41.16
CA VAL A 181 -11.19 -8.22 -40.99
C VAL A 181 -10.50 -9.21 -41.92
N MET A 182 -9.67 -8.69 -42.80
CA MET A 182 -8.90 -9.42 -43.81
C MET A 182 -7.43 -9.07 -43.67
N GLN A 183 -6.55 -10.04 -43.89
CA GLN A 183 -5.11 -9.83 -43.83
C GLN A 183 -4.58 -9.51 -45.23
N THR A 184 -3.85 -8.41 -45.36
CA THR A 184 -3.17 -8.01 -46.59
C THR A 184 -1.67 -7.82 -46.36
N VAL A 185 -0.91 -7.72 -47.44
CA VAL A 185 0.53 -7.53 -47.40
C VAL A 185 0.88 -6.32 -48.26
N ASP A 186 1.62 -5.39 -47.69
CA ASP A 186 2.11 -4.21 -48.40
C ASP A 186 3.23 -4.54 -49.39
N ALA A 187 3.55 -3.57 -50.26
CA ALA A 187 4.70 -3.63 -51.17
C ALA A 187 6.04 -3.91 -50.45
N ASP A 188 6.17 -3.50 -49.19
CA ASP A 188 7.35 -3.72 -48.35
C ASP A 188 7.32 -5.07 -47.59
N GLY A 189 6.30 -5.90 -47.82
CA GLY A 189 6.13 -7.20 -47.15
C GLY A 189 5.53 -7.13 -45.74
N ASN A 190 5.07 -5.96 -45.29
CA ASN A 190 4.46 -5.79 -43.97
C ASN A 190 3.01 -6.29 -43.95
N ILE A 191 2.64 -7.00 -42.88
CA ILE A 191 1.27 -7.46 -42.68
C ILE A 191 0.38 -6.26 -42.30
N LYS A 192 -0.69 -6.05 -43.07
CA LYS A 192 -1.75 -5.10 -42.80
C LYS A 192 -3.09 -5.82 -42.62
N TYR A 193 -4.05 -5.08 -42.07
CA TYR A 193 -5.42 -5.53 -41.96
C TYR A 193 -6.34 -4.52 -42.64
N GLU A 194 -7.37 -5.02 -43.34
CA GLU A 194 -8.41 -4.22 -43.97
C GLU A 194 -9.79 -4.84 -43.75
N GLY A 195 -10.85 -4.10 -44.07
CA GLY A 195 -12.23 -4.55 -43.94
C GLY A 195 -13.04 -3.66 -43.00
N PHE A 196 -14.33 -3.97 -42.88
CA PHE A 196 -15.31 -3.10 -42.23
C PHE A 196 -14.93 -2.70 -40.79
N CYS A 197 -14.39 -3.63 -40.00
CA CYS A 197 -14.02 -3.35 -38.61
C CYS A 197 -12.77 -2.45 -38.52
N ILE A 198 -11.86 -2.52 -39.49
CA ILE A 198 -10.67 -1.67 -39.54
C ILE A 198 -11.06 -0.24 -39.90
N ASP A 199 -11.90 -0.08 -40.94
CA ASP A 199 -12.41 1.23 -41.36
C ASP A 199 -13.18 1.93 -40.22
N LEU A 200 -13.95 1.17 -39.45
CA LEU A 200 -14.67 1.69 -38.29
C LEU A 200 -13.72 2.18 -37.19
N LEU A 201 -12.67 1.43 -36.87
CA LEU A 201 -11.66 1.82 -35.88
C LEU A 201 -10.91 3.08 -36.31
N ASP A 202 -10.53 3.16 -37.58
CA ASP A 202 -9.89 4.35 -38.16
C ASP A 202 -10.81 5.56 -38.12
N ARG A 203 -12.12 5.36 -38.34
CA ARG A 203 -13.10 6.44 -38.23
C ARG A 203 -13.24 6.92 -36.79
N MET A 204 -13.38 6.00 -35.82
CA MET A 204 -13.46 6.33 -34.40
C MET A 204 -12.24 7.14 -33.93
N LYS A 205 -11.04 6.72 -34.35
CA LYS A 205 -9.79 7.43 -34.06
C LYS A 205 -9.81 8.87 -34.60
N LYS A 206 -10.19 9.06 -35.88
CA LYS A 206 -10.26 10.39 -36.51
C LYS A 206 -11.28 11.30 -35.84
N ASP A 207 -12.44 10.75 -35.47
CA ASP A 207 -13.50 11.52 -34.82
C ASP A 207 -13.05 12.00 -33.43
N GLU A 208 -12.27 11.21 -32.68
CA GLU A 208 -11.68 11.60 -31.39
C GLU A 208 -10.65 12.74 -31.54
N GLU A 209 -9.75 12.67 -32.54
CA GLU A 209 -8.78 13.73 -32.84
C GLU A 209 -9.46 15.06 -33.23
N ASN A 210 -10.61 14.99 -33.91
CA ASN A 210 -11.38 16.18 -34.32
C ASN A 210 -12.11 16.86 -33.15
N ILE A 211 -12.60 16.10 -32.16
CA ILE A 211 -13.22 16.65 -30.94
C ILE A 211 -12.20 17.49 -30.16
N ASP A 212 -10.97 16.99 -30.04
CA ASP A 212 -9.87 17.67 -29.36
C ASP A 212 -9.46 18.99 -30.04
N THR A 213 -9.53 19.03 -31.37
CA THR A 213 -9.18 20.22 -32.16
C THR A 213 -10.23 21.32 -32.02
N ASN A 214 -11.51 20.94 -31.90
CA ASN A 214 -12.62 21.89 -31.73
C ASN A 214 -12.70 22.47 -30.32
N GLN A 215 -12.37 21.70 -29.28
CA GLN A 215 -12.30 22.22 -27.91
C GLN A 215 -11.19 23.27 -27.73
N LYS A 216 -10.00 23.06 -28.31
CA LYS A 216 -8.90 24.04 -28.24
C LYS A 216 -9.24 25.38 -28.91
N ARG A 217 -10.06 25.37 -29.96
CA ARG A 217 -10.54 26.59 -30.65
C ARG A 217 -11.59 27.37 -29.88
N GLN A 218 -12.26 26.77 -28.89
CA GLN A 218 -13.25 27.45 -28.05
C GLN A 218 -12.65 28.08 -26.78
N THR A 219 -11.42 27.70 -26.41
CA THR A 219 -10.69 28.22 -25.24
C THR A 219 -9.59 29.23 -25.56
N THR A 220 -9.51 29.71 -26.80
CA THR A 220 -8.62 30.83 -27.22
C THR A 220 -9.49 32.01 -27.65
#